data_AF-A0A3A1XZE7-F1
#
_entry.id   AF-A0A3A1XZE7-F1
#
_cell.length_a   1.000
_cell.length_b   1.000
_cell.length_c   1.000
_cell.angle_alpha   90.00
_cell.angle_beta   90.00
_cell.angle_gamma   90.00
#
_symmetry.space_group_name_H-M   'P 1'
#
loop_
_entity.id
_entity.type
_entity.pdbx_description
1 polymer ?
#
loop_
_entity_poly.entity_id
_entity_poly.type
_entity_poly.pdbx_seq_one_letter_code
_entity_poly.pdbx_strand_id
1 'polypeptide(L)'
;MKESYVINSPAKLNLLLNVDGKCSNGYHAISTYFKILPQISDYLLVTWEQIADPSTMPANLKEAGKIFLENLEINGFDNIASKEENLIYKAIYQLVNSPELLSTCELEHIKRFASYKLVVNVDKRIPVQGGLGGGSSNGSAILKAVAHRFFPLLTPSNLVSIAQRVGADCSIFVYAKSSLAYRIGDLLFTPQYKEFYLIFDQLFRYVERAEQELARNGYDLTDPLSFYDYGSREFKISENTAFVHQLLLILLDLTRLLIEAVNRNPNIIPDQALDYISLAKHLEQKYSSWLDGYFLVFTSDYKVNTKEAFNNLSSEVAQLHDEDVEFYKQISLQSWTNMLSDFTLDVNGNEKNVNSFAAYFFSSNPLINNLKEKFSNNLQLTGTGATCYVYVPRSETLLNWYLRKFKDFCLTNEQAAEKNLQMYKIDTLTSKIEIWSA
;
A
#
# COMPACT_ATOMS: atom_id res chain seq x y z
N MET A 1 -3.89 -12.56 36.12
CA MET A 1 -4.05 -11.12 35.79
C MET A 1 -4.64 -11.03 34.38
N LYS A 2 -5.63 -10.16 34.16
CA LYS A 2 -6.30 -10.00 32.85
C LYS A 2 -6.24 -8.54 32.43
N GLU A 3 -5.74 -8.28 31.23
CA GLU A 3 -5.52 -6.93 30.68
C GLU A 3 -6.07 -6.86 29.27
N SER A 4 -6.77 -5.78 28.93
CA SER A 4 -7.31 -5.58 27.58
C SER A 4 -7.00 -4.18 27.06
N TYR A 5 -6.69 -4.08 25.77
CA TYR A 5 -6.52 -2.81 25.07
C TYR A 5 -6.85 -2.96 23.58
N VAL A 6 -7.12 -1.83 22.93
CA VAL A 6 -7.43 -1.79 21.50
C VAL A 6 -6.17 -1.41 20.72
N ILE A 7 -5.85 -2.18 19.69
CA ILE A 7 -4.79 -1.87 18.72
C ILE A 7 -5.43 -1.40 17.42
N ASN A 8 -4.96 -0.26 16.91
CA ASN A 8 -5.30 0.23 15.58
C ASN A 8 -4.48 -0.55 14.53
N SER A 9 -5.15 -1.17 13.56
CA SER A 9 -4.55 -1.94 12.46
C SER A 9 -4.85 -1.26 11.12
N PRO A 10 -3.96 -0.38 10.61
CA PRO A 10 -4.24 0.50 9.49
C PRO A 10 -4.21 -0.21 8.13
N ALA A 11 -4.91 0.32 7.15
CA ALA A 11 -4.80 -0.07 5.75
C ALA A 11 -3.52 0.49 5.10
N LYS A 12 -3.19 -0.04 3.93
CA LYS A 12 -2.23 0.55 3.00
C LYS A 12 -2.86 0.79 1.64
N LEU A 13 -2.23 1.63 0.85
CA LEU A 13 -2.54 1.84 -0.55
C LEU A 13 -1.24 1.75 -1.35
N ASN A 14 -1.27 1.09 -2.50
CA ASN A 14 -0.16 1.15 -3.45
C ASN A 14 -0.40 2.38 -4.31
N LEU A 15 0.29 3.50 -4.05
CA LEU A 15 0.11 4.65 -4.95
C LEU A 15 0.69 4.34 -6.32
N LEU A 16 1.79 3.60 -6.34
CA LEU A 16 2.37 3.01 -7.53
C LEU A 16 2.43 1.51 -7.36
N LEU A 17 2.22 0.75 -8.43
CA LEU A 17 2.57 -0.67 -8.49
C LEU A 17 3.07 -0.98 -9.90
N ASN A 18 4.37 -1.18 -10.05
CA ASN A 18 4.95 -1.78 -11.24
C ASN A 18 5.19 -3.27 -11.00
N VAL A 19 4.89 -4.09 -11.99
CA VAL A 19 5.24 -5.51 -11.96
C VAL A 19 6.43 -5.70 -12.88
N ASP A 20 7.59 -5.91 -12.28
CA ASP A 20 8.89 -5.88 -12.95
C ASP A 20 9.19 -7.20 -13.70
N GLY A 21 8.62 -8.32 -13.23
CA GLY A 21 8.73 -9.61 -13.90
C GLY A 21 8.41 -10.79 -12.97
N LYS A 22 8.47 -12.01 -13.49
CA LYS A 22 8.15 -13.23 -12.74
C LYS A 22 9.38 -13.85 -12.09
N CYS A 23 9.30 -14.16 -10.79
CA CYS A 23 10.34 -14.82 -10.02
C CYS A 23 10.27 -16.35 -10.15
N SER A 24 11.41 -17.03 -9.91
CA SER A 24 11.52 -18.49 -9.93
C SER A 24 10.68 -19.19 -8.84
N ASN A 25 10.45 -18.51 -7.71
CA ASN A 25 9.63 -18.98 -6.60
C ASN A 25 8.10 -18.82 -6.86
N GLY A 26 7.70 -18.36 -8.04
CA GLY A 26 6.30 -18.19 -8.44
C GLY A 26 5.67 -16.84 -8.05
N TYR A 27 6.37 -15.99 -7.32
CA TYR A 27 5.98 -14.59 -7.09
C TYR A 27 6.35 -13.70 -8.27
N HIS A 28 5.98 -12.42 -8.20
CA HIS A 28 6.44 -11.41 -9.14
C HIS A 28 7.32 -10.41 -8.40
N ALA A 29 8.41 -10.00 -9.05
CA ALA A 29 9.17 -8.84 -8.65
C ALA A 29 8.29 -7.60 -8.92
N ILE A 30 8.20 -6.70 -7.95
CA ILE A 30 7.42 -5.48 -8.03
C ILE A 30 8.24 -4.30 -7.54
N SER A 31 7.87 -3.12 -8.02
CA SER A 31 8.31 -1.84 -7.51
C SER A 31 7.08 -1.01 -7.15
N THR A 32 6.93 -0.67 -5.87
CA THR A 32 5.71 -0.05 -5.36
C THR A 32 6.04 1.10 -4.41
N TYR A 33 5.13 2.06 -4.31
CA TYR A 33 5.14 3.02 -3.21
C TYR A 33 3.92 2.77 -2.33
N PHE A 34 4.17 2.29 -1.10
CA PHE A 34 3.13 2.10 -0.12
C PHE A 34 2.82 3.41 0.60
N LYS A 35 1.54 3.77 0.64
CA LYS A 35 0.98 4.79 1.51
C LYS A 35 0.22 4.12 2.65
N ILE A 36 0.63 4.33 3.90
CA ILE A 36 -0.16 3.88 5.04
C ILE A 36 -1.35 4.83 5.23
N LEU A 37 -2.54 4.25 5.44
CA LEU A 37 -3.80 4.97 5.63
C LEU A 37 -4.34 4.68 7.04
N PRO A 38 -3.83 5.36 8.09
CA PRO A 38 -4.21 5.07 9.47
C PRO A 38 -5.66 5.44 9.82
N GLN A 39 -6.33 6.16 8.92
CA GLN A 39 -7.73 6.51 9.06
C GLN A 39 -8.63 5.32 8.73
N ILE A 40 -8.24 4.49 7.76
CA ILE A 40 -8.98 3.27 7.40
C ILE A 40 -8.32 2.09 8.13
N SER A 41 -8.99 1.56 9.14
CA SER A 41 -8.39 0.56 10.02
C SER A 41 -9.37 -0.49 10.48
N ASP A 42 -8.86 -1.70 10.69
CA ASP A 42 -9.49 -2.63 11.62
C ASP A 42 -9.09 -2.26 13.05
N TYR A 43 -9.92 -2.62 14.03
CA TYR A 43 -9.60 -2.45 15.45
C TYR A 43 -9.51 -3.82 16.13
N LEU A 44 -8.36 -4.09 16.77
CA LEU A 44 -8.10 -5.35 17.44
C LEU A 44 -8.25 -5.16 18.95
N LEU A 45 -9.35 -5.66 19.54
CA LEU A 45 -9.46 -5.76 20.98
C LEU A 45 -8.65 -6.98 21.44
N VAL A 46 -7.47 -6.69 21.98
CA VAL A 46 -6.52 -7.69 22.48
C VAL A 46 -6.72 -7.87 23.97
N THR A 47 -6.88 -9.10 24.42
CA THR A 47 -6.97 -9.48 25.83
C THR A 47 -5.90 -10.49 26.19
N TRP A 48 -5.06 -10.12 27.14
CA TRP A 48 -4.03 -10.97 27.74
C TRP A 48 -4.55 -11.54 29.04
N GLU A 49 -4.46 -12.86 29.19
CA GLU A 49 -4.83 -13.53 30.43
C GLU A 49 -3.70 -14.46 30.84
N GLN A 50 -3.14 -14.24 32.02
CA GLN A 50 -2.18 -15.18 32.58
C GLN A 50 -2.92 -16.41 33.11
N ILE A 51 -2.70 -17.55 32.46
CA ILE A 51 -3.41 -18.81 32.72
C ILE A 51 -2.60 -19.80 33.57
N ALA A 52 -1.32 -19.53 33.77
CA ALA A 52 -0.46 -20.36 34.60
C ALA A 52 0.68 -19.55 35.26
N ASP A 53 1.33 -20.16 36.25
CA ASP A 53 2.56 -19.62 36.84
C ASP A 53 3.73 -19.82 35.86
N PRO A 54 4.49 -18.77 35.48
CA PRO A 54 5.63 -18.90 34.56
C PRO A 54 6.66 -19.92 35.01
N SER A 55 6.85 -20.11 36.32
CA SER A 55 7.82 -21.08 36.85
C SER A 55 7.51 -22.51 36.41
N THR A 56 6.23 -22.82 36.16
CA THR A 56 5.70 -24.14 35.74
C THR A 56 5.73 -24.36 34.22
N MET A 57 6.03 -23.32 33.43
CA MET A 57 6.05 -23.39 31.96
C MET A 57 7.36 -24.00 31.41
N PRO A 58 7.32 -24.58 30.20
CA PRO A 58 8.52 -25.14 29.57
C PRO A 58 9.59 -24.07 29.31
N ALA A 59 10.83 -24.51 29.41
CA ALA A 59 12.03 -23.72 29.11
C ALA A 59 12.36 -23.66 27.61
N ASN A 60 11.63 -24.42 26.78
CA ASN A 60 11.89 -24.58 25.36
C ASN A 60 10.98 -23.67 24.53
N LEU A 61 11.56 -22.85 23.64
CA LEU A 61 10.82 -21.88 22.83
C LEU A 61 9.76 -22.54 21.93
N LYS A 62 10.05 -23.70 21.33
CA LYS A 62 9.11 -24.38 20.44
C LYS A 62 7.91 -24.93 21.21
N GLU A 63 8.15 -25.53 22.37
CA GLU A 63 7.07 -26.01 23.26
C GLU A 63 6.24 -24.84 23.81
N ALA A 64 6.91 -23.78 24.27
CA ALA A 64 6.26 -22.55 24.73
C ALA A 64 5.37 -21.94 23.64
N GLY A 65 5.87 -21.86 22.41
CA GLY A 65 5.12 -21.36 21.27
C GLY A 65 3.95 -22.25 20.88
N LYS A 66 4.08 -23.58 20.98
CA LYS A 66 2.96 -24.49 20.79
C LYS A 66 1.85 -24.23 21.82
N ILE A 67 2.19 -24.15 23.10
CA ILE A 67 1.24 -23.84 24.18
C ILE A 67 0.56 -22.50 23.92
N PHE A 68 1.32 -21.47 23.55
CA PHE A 68 0.77 -20.15 23.28
C PHE A 68 -0.18 -20.15 22.08
N LEU A 69 0.17 -20.81 20.97
CA LEU A 69 -0.67 -20.93 19.77
C LEU A 69 -1.94 -21.77 20.02
N GLU A 70 -1.85 -22.80 20.86
CA GLU A 70 -3.03 -23.56 21.32
C GLU A 70 -4.00 -22.66 22.09
N ASN A 71 -3.48 -21.79 22.95
CA ASN A 71 -4.22 -20.80 23.73
C ASN A 71 -4.48 -19.48 22.98
N LEU A 72 -4.19 -19.40 21.68
CA LEU A 72 -4.55 -18.25 20.85
C LEU A 72 -5.98 -18.40 20.34
N GLU A 73 -6.82 -17.43 20.67
CA GLU A 73 -8.17 -17.27 20.13
C GLU A 73 -8.23 -16.04 19.22
N ILE A 74 -8.79 -16.23 18.02
CA ILE A 74 -8.95 -15.17 17.02
C ILE A 74 -10.41 -15.16 16.60
N ASN A 75 -11.11 -14.07 16.88
CA ASN A 75 -12.53 -13.88 16.63
C ASN A 75 -12.75 -12.67 15.69
N GLY A 76 -13.94 -12.56 15.08
CA GLY A 76 -14.31 -11.42 14.23
C GLY A 76 -13.99 -11.58 12.74
N PHE A 77 -13.92 -12.82 12.25
CA PHE A 77 -13.80 -13.12 10.83
C PHE A 77 -14.85 -14.15 10.41
N ASP A 78 -15.57 -13.84 9.33
CA ASP A 78 -16.46 -14.81 8.67
C ASP A 78 -15.66 -15.64 7.65
N ASN A 79 -15.96 -16.94 7.53
CA ASN A 79 -15.41 -17.85 6.51
C ASN A 79 -13.90 -18.18 6.59
N ILE A 80 -13.25 -18.10 7.76
CA ILE A 80 -11.92 -18.70 7.96
C ILE A 80 -12.09 -20.16 8.39
N ALA A 81 -11.54 -21.10 7.61
CA ALA A 81 -11.69 -22.54 7.85
C ALA A 81 -10.98 -22.99 9.14
N SER A 82 -9.84 -22.37 9.47
CA SER A 82 -9.12 -22.60 10.72
C SER A 82 -8.26 -21.40 11.13
N LYS A 83 -7.99 -21.23 12.42
CA LYS A 83 -7.17 -20.11 12.92
C LYS A 83 -5.77 -20.07 12.31
N GLU A 84 -5.23 -21.22 11.92
CA GLU A 84 -3.91 -21.41 11.31
C GLU A 84 -3.78 -20.73 9.94
N GLU A 85 -4.91 -20.56 9.22
CA GLU A 85 -4.92 -19.83 7.95
C GLU A 85 -4.79 -18.32 8.14
N ASN A 86 -5.13 -17.80 9.32
CA ASN A 86 -5.12 -16.38 9.64
C ASN A 86 -3.69 -15.83 9.77
N LEU A 87 -3.46 -14.62 9.24
CA LEU A 87 -2.14 -13.96 9.30
C LEU A 87 -1.72 -13.60 10.74
N ILE A 88 -2.65 -13.41 11.68
CA ILE A 88 -2.34 -13.27 13.11
C ILE A 88 -1.67 -14.54 13.66
N TYR A 89 -2.22 -15.72 13.35
CA TYR A 89 -1.63 -16.99 13.76
C TYR A 89 -0.26 -17.17 13.11
N LYS A 90 -0.18 -16.97 11.79
CA LYS A 90 1.08 -17.10 11.02
C LYS A 90 2.15 -16.14 11.53
N ALA A 91 1.79 -14.93 11.95
CA ALA A 91 2.72 -13.98 12.54
C ALA A 91 3.37 -14.49 13.83
N ILE A 92 2.58 -15.05 14.74
CA ILE A 92 3.10 -15.63 15.99
C ILE A 92 3.89 -16.91 15.70
N TYR A 93 3.42 -17.74 14.78
CA TYR A 93 4.13 -18.92 14.33
C TYR A 93 5.51 -18.58 13.76
N GLN A 94 5.61 -17.56 12.90
CA GLN A 94 6.88 -17.09 12.34
C GLN A 94 7.79 -16.48 13.40
N LEU A 95 7.24 -15.74 14.37
CA LEU A 95 8.00 -15.21 15.51
C LEU A 95 8.68 -16.33 16.29
N VAL A 96 7.94 -17.37 16.68
CA VAL A 96 8.45 -18.50 17.48
C VAL A 96 9.52 -19.30 16.72
N ASN A 97 9.39 -19.43 15.40
CA ASN A 97 10.33 -20.17 14.57
C ASN A 97 11.46 -19.31 13.98
N SER A 98 11.55 -18.04 14.38
CA SER A 98 12.52 -17.10 13.81
C SER A 98 13.93 -17.28 14.39
N PRO A 99 14.99 -17.28 13.56
CA PRO A 99 16.38 -17.22 14.03
C PRO A 99 16.67 -16.00 14.92
N GLU A 100 16.00 -14.88 14.66
CA GLU A 100 16.14 -13.64 15.40
C GLU A 100 15.67 -13.79 16.84
N LEU A 101 14.54 -14.46 17.07
CA LEU A 101 14.09 -14.75 18.42
C LEU A 101 14.98 -15.80 19.10
N LEU A 102 15.35 -16.87 18.39
CA LEU A 102 16.22 -17.93 18.93
C LEU A 102 17.57 -17.41 19.42
N SER A 103 18.11 -16.37 18.78
CA SER A 103 19.39 -15.75 19.16
C SER A 103 19.28 -14.70 20.26
N THR A 104 18.08 -14.26 20.62
CA THR A 104 17.85 -13.17 21.58
C THR A 104 16.96 -13.54 22.77
N CYS A 105 16.30 -14.70 22.76
CA CYS A 105 15.36 -15.08 23.80
C CYS A 105 16.04 -15.55 25.08
N GLU A 106 15.55 -15.07 26.22
CA GLU A 106 15.96 -15.52 27.55
C GLU A 106 14.93 -16.49 28.14
N LEU A 107 15.38 -17.37 29.04
CA LEU A 107 14.54 -18.42 29.64
C LEU A 107 13.28 -17.88 30.32
N GLU A 108 13.43 -16.76 31.04
CA GLU A 108 12.32 -16.13 31.77
C GLU A 108 11.24 -15.61 30.80
N HIS A 109 11.67 -15.03 29.68
CA HIS A 109 10.78 -14.55 28.62
C HIS A 109 10.01 -15.68 27.96
N ILE A 110 10.65 -16.82 27.67
CA ILE A 110 10.01 -18.02 27.10
C ILE A 110 8.92 -18.55 28.04
N LYS A 111 9.26 -18.72 29.32
CA LYS A 111 8.34 -19.20 30.35
C LYS A 111 7.15 -18.25 30.55
N ARG A 112 7.42 -16.94 30.58
CA ARG A 112 6.38 -15.93 30.68
C ARG A 112 5.48 -15.94 29.46
N PHE A 113 6.02 -16.05 28.25
CA PHE A 113 5.26 -16.14 27.02
C PHE A 113 4.27 -17.32 27.05
N ALA A 114 4.73 -18.53 27.37
CA ALA A 114 3.88 -19.73 27.45
C ALA A 114 2.77 -19.63 28.51
N SER A 115 2.97 -18.82 29.57
CA SER A 115 2.02 -18.69 30.68
C SER A 115 0.77 -17.85 30.36
N TYR A 116 0.70 -17.27 29.15
CA TYR A 116 -0.38 -16.39 28.73
C TYR A 116 -1.26 -17.01 27.64
N LYS A 117 -2.55 -16.73 27.78
CA LYS A 117 -3.56 -16.81 26.73
C LYS A 117 -3.71 -15.44 26.06
N LEU A 118 -3.87 -15.44 24.74
CA LEU A 118 -4.15 -14.25 23.95
C LEU A 118 -5.49 -14.43 23.22
N VAL A 119 -6.43 -13.52 23.48
CA VAL A 119 -7.69 -13.43 22.74
C VAL A 119 -7.67 -12.15 21.90
N VAL A 120 -7.86 -12.30 20.59
CA VAL A 120 -7.92 -11.19 19.63
C VAL A 120 -9.32 -11.14 19.03
N ASN A 121 -10.11 -10.11 19.38
CA ASN A 121 -11.39 -9.85 18.72
C ASN A 121 -11.18 -8.75 17.68
N VAL A 122 -11.43 -9.06 16.41
CA VAL A 122 -11.22 -8.16 15.29
C VAL A 122 -12.53 -7.49 14.90
N ASP A 123 -12.60 -6.18 15.06
CA ASP A 123 -13.60 -5.33 14.39
C ASP A 123 -13.11 -5.06 12.96
N LYS A 124 -13.56 -5.91 12.03
CA LYS A 124 -13.12 -5.92 10.63
C LYS A 124 -13.86 -4.83 9.84
N ARG A 125 -13.14 -3.76 9.49
CA ARG A 125 -13.68 -2.63 8.72
C ARG A 125 -13.00 -2.41 7.38
N ILE A 126 -11.78 -2.92 7.21
CA ILE A 126 -11.10 -2.96 5.92
C ILE A 126 -11.69 -4.14 5.13
N PRO A 127 -12.25 -3.91 3.93
CA PRO A 127 -12.84 -4.98 3.11
C PRO A 127 -11.85 -6.12 2.85
N VAL A 128 -12.37 -7.35 2.92
CA VAL A 128 -11.56 -8.55 2.69
C VAL A 128 -11.18 -8.59 1.22
N GLN A 129 -9.89 -8.81 0.93
CA GLN A 129 -9.35 -8.92 -0.43
C GLN A 129 -9.47 -7.68 -1.33
N GLY A 130 -9.94 -6.55 -0.80
CA GLY A 130 -9.93 -5.27 -1.51
C GLY A 130 -8.58 -4.58 -1.52
N GLY A 131 -7.47 -5.31 -1.71
CA GLY A 131 -6.11 -4.77 -1.98
C GLY A 131 -5.44 -3.85 -0.93
N LEU A 132 -6.14 -3.54 0.17
CA LEU A 132 -5.73 -2.60 1.23
C LEU A 132 -4.84 -3.22 2.34
N GLY A 133 -4.52 -4.51 2.24
CA GLY A 133 -3.59 -5.17 3.16
C GLY A 133 -4.10 -5.40 4.60
N GLY A 134 -5.42 -5.39 4.84
CA GLY A 134 -5.99 -5.50 6.20
C GLY A 134 -5.52 -6.72 6.99
N GLY A 135 -5.51 -7.91 6.39
CA GLY A 135 -5.01 -9.12 7.07
C GLY A 135 -3.51 -9.04 7.43
N SER A 136 -2.68 -8.51 6.52
CA SER A 136 -1.25 -8.30 6.77
C SER A 136 -1.03 -7.28 7.89
N SER A 137 -1.84 -6.22 7.93
CA SER A 137 -1.86 -5.25 9.01
C SER A 137 -2.19 -5.91 10.35
N ASN A 138 -3.23 -6.75 10.41
CA ASN A 138 -3.64 -7.41 11.65
C ASN A 138 -2.52 -8.33 12.16
N GLY A 139 -1.91 -9.12 11.27
CA GLY A 139 -0.77 -9.98 11.60
C GLY A 139 0.42 -9.20 12.16
N SER A 140 0.82 -8.13 11.48
CA SER A 140 1.94 -7.27 11.90
C SER A 140 1.67 -6.51 13.21
N ALA A 141 0.43 -6.10 13.45
CA ALA A 141 0.02 -5.46 14.69
C ALA A 141 0.16 -6.40 15.89
N ILE A 142 -0.30 -7.66 15.74
CA ILE A 142 -0.16 -8.69 16.79
C ILE A 142 1.30 -9.13 16.94
N LEU A 143 2.07 -9.26 15.84
CA LEU A 143 3.51 -9.53 15.90
C LEU A 143 4.23 -8.53 16.81
N LYS A 144 4.00 -7.22 16.60
CA LYS A 144 4.60 -6.16 17.42
C LYS A 144 4.13 -6.23 18.86
N ALA A 145 2.84 -6.47 19.10
CA ALA A 145 2.27 -6.54 20.44
C ALA A 145 2.88 -7.71 21.25
N VAL A 146 2.97 -8.90 20.65
CA VAL A 146 3.57 -10.09 21.29
C VAL A 146 5.06 -9.88 21.51
N ALA A 147 5.80 -9.40 20.50
CA ALA A 147 7.23 -9.16 20.62
C ALA A 147 7.55 -8.12 21.70
N HIS A 148 6.86 -6.97 21.72
CA HIS A 148 7.09 -5.95 22.74
C HIS A 148 6.75 -6.43 24.15
N ARG A 149 5.72 -7.29 24.30
CA ARG A 149 5.30 -7.78 25.63
C ARG A 149 6.27 -8.80 26.22
N PHE A 150 6.80 -9.70 25.39
CA PHE A 150 7.56 -10.86 25.88
C PHE A 150 9.02 -10.89 25.46
N PHE A 151 9.41 -10.23 24.38
CA PHE A 151 10.71 -10.36 23.75
C PHE A 151 11.33 -8.98 23.45
N PRO A 152 11.64 -8.17 24.48
CA PRO A 152 12.04 -6.77 24.33
C PRO A 152 13.39 -6.58 23.61
N LEU A 153 14.19 -7.64 23.47
CA LEU A 153 15.47 -7.62 22.77
C LEU A 153 15.34 -7.70 21.24
N LEU A 154 14.15 -8.01 20.71
CA LEU A 154 13.90 -7.96 19.28
C LEU A 154 13.90 -6.51 18.78
N THR A 155 14.84 -6.21 17.89
CA THR A 155 14.94 -4.87 17.28
C THR A 155 13.86 -4.67 16.21
N PRO A 156 13.56 -3.41 15.82
CA PRO A 156 12.67 -3.15 14.69
C PRO A 156 13.09 -3.87 13.40
N SER A 157 14.40 -3.99 13.14
CA SER A 157 14.93 -4.73 11.98
C SER A 157 14.60 -6.23 12.06
N ASN A 158 14.71 -6.83 13.26
CA ASN A 158 14.31 -8.22 13.46
C ASN A 158 12.83 -8.42 13.18
N LEU A 159 11.96 -7.52 13.65
CA LEU A 159 10.52 -7.61 13.41
C LEU A 159 10.16 -7.44 11.93
N VAL A 160 10.85 -6.56 11.20
CA VAL A 160 10.69 -6.43 9.75
C VAL A 160 11.06 -7.73 9.04
N SER A 161 12.21 -8.31 9.37
CA SER A 161 12.65 -9.61 8.81
C SER A 161 11.65 -10.74 9.12
N ILE A 162 11.13 -10.81 10.35
CA ILE A 162 10.09 -11.79 10.71
C ILE A 162 8.81 -11.55 9.91
N ALA A 163 8.38 -10.30 9.77
CA ALA A 163 7.17 -9.94 9.02
C ALA A 163 7.26 -10.31 7.54
N GLN A 164 8.44 -10.16 6.91
CA GLN A 164 8.65 -10.60 5.52
C GLN A 164 8.29 -12.09 5.32
N ARG A 165 8.51 -12.94 6.34
CA ARG A 165 8.14 -14.38 6.31
C ARG A 165 6.67 -14.66 6.61
N VAL A 166 5.92 -13.68 7.11
CA VAL A 166 4.47 -13.80 7.36
C VAL A 166 3.69 -13.56 6.07
N GLY A 167 4.09 -12.53 5.33
CA GLY A 167 3.53 -12.17 4.03
C GLY A 167 4.16 -10.89 3.51
N ALA A 168 4.18 -10.71 2.18
CA ALA A 168 4.96 -9.64 1.56
C ALA A 168 4.60 -8.23 2.09
N ASP A 169 3.31 -7.94 2.21
CA ASP A 169 2.82 -6.67 2.75
C ASP A 169 2.97 -6.53 4.29
N CYS A 170 3.39 -7.57 5.03
CA CYS A 170 3.46 -7.47 6.49
C CYS A 170 4.61 -6.54 6.95
N SER A 171 5.71 -6.49 6.21
CA SER A 171 6.89 -5.71 6.59
C SER A 171 6.61 -4.20 6.63
N ILE A 172 5.82 -3.68 5.69
CA ILE A 172 5.41 -2.26 5.66
C ILE A 172 4.57 -1.88 6.89
N PHE A 173 3.72 -2.78 7.39
CA PHE A 173 2.92 -2.54 8.60
C PHE A 173 3.75 -2.63 9.88
N VAL A 174 4.82 -3.42 9.90
CA VAL A 174 5.76 -3.38 11.03
C VAL A 174 6.52 -2.07 11.05
N TYR A 175 7.03 -1.66 9.88
CA TYR A 175 7.74 -0.39 9.68
C TYR A 175 6.85 0.82 9.97
N ALA A 176 5.54 0.70 9.67
CA ALA A 176 4.49 1.66 9.99
C ALA A 176 4.72 3.07 9.42
N LYS A 177 5.42 3.17 8.29
CA LYS A 177 5.62 4.42 7.53
C LYS A 177 5.47 4.13 6.05
N SER A 178 4.93 5.09 5.31
CA SER A 178 4.91 5.04 3.85
C SER A 178 6.33 4.91 3.31
N SER A 179 6.52 4.06 2.31
CA SER A 179 7.85 3.71 1.84
C SER A 179 7.80 3.15 0.42
N LEU A 180 8.86 3.40 -0.34
CA LEU A 180 9.15 2.63 -1.55
C LEU A 180 9.51 1.21 -1.13
N ALA A 181 9.05 0.22 -1.90
CA ALA A 181 9.39 -1.17 -1.67
C ALA A 181 9.62 -1.89 -2.99
N TYR A 182 10.47 -2.92 -2.93
CA TYR A 182 10.85 -3.74 -4.06
C TYR A 182 10.88 -5.22 -3.69
N ARG A 183 11.46 -6.07 -4.55
CA ARG A 183 11.38 -7.55 -4.46
C ARG A 183 9.94 -7.97 -4.63
N ILE A 184 9.34 -8.68 -3.69
CA ILE A 184 7.94 -9.09 -3.77
C ILE A 184 7.03 -8.08 -3.05
N GLY A 185 7.55 -6.89 -2.75
CA GLY A 185 6.89 -5.84 -1.96
C GLY A 185 7.30 -5.84 -0.48
N ASP A 186 8.27 -6.64 -0.10
CA ASP A 186 8.58 -6.93 1.29
C ASP A 186 9.89 -6.31 1.76
N LEU A 187 10.74 -5.87 0.82
CA LEU A 187 11.97 -5.16 1.09
C LEU A 187 11.79 -3.66 0.89
N LEU A 188 11.84 -2.92 2.00
CA LEU A 188 11.62 -1.48 2.02
C LEU A 188 12.88 -0.74 1.56
N PHE A 189 12.70 0.21 0.66
CA PHE A 189 13.78 0.97 0.08
C PHE A 189 14.27 2.04 1.06
N THR A 190 15.55 1.91 1.41
CA THR A 190 16.29 2.92 2.18
C THR A 190 17.37 3.48 1.25
N PRO A 191 17.17 4.68 0.66
CA PRO A 191 18.13 5.26 -0.26
C PRO A 191 19.46 5.56 0.44
N GLN A 192 20.57 5.34 -0.26
CA GLN A 192 21.89 5.87 0.13
C GLN A 192 22.22 7.10 -0.74
N TYR A 193 23.42 7.65 -0.55
CA TYR A 193 23.85 8.93 -1.14
C TYR A 193 23.60 9.05 -2.66
N LYS A 194 23.96 8.02 -3.44
CA LYS A 194 23.85 8.06 -4.92
C LYS A 194 22.40 7.91 -5.38
N GLU A 195 21.60 7.11 -4.68
CA GLU A 195 20.21 6.87 -5.04
C GLU A 195 19.33 8.08 -4.78
N PHE A 196 19.61 8.85 -3.72
CA PHE A 196 18.93 10.12 -3.49
C PHE A 196 19.07 11.05 -4.70
N TYR A 197 20.29 11.25 -5.21
CA TYR A 197 20.55 12.08 -6.39
C TYR A 197 19.77 11.58 -7.62
N LEU A 198 19.86 10.29 -7.92
CA LEU A 198 19.19 9.69 -9.09
C LEU A 198 17.68 9.84 -9.01
N ILE A 199 17.09 9.56 -7.85
CA ILE A 199 15.64 9.68 -7.64
C ILE A 199 15.21 11.14 -7.79
N PHE A 200 15.91 12.08 -7.14
CA PHE A 200 15.58 13.50 -7.24
C PHE A 200 15.71 14.04 -8.67
N ASP A 201 16.82 13.79 -9.37
CA ASP A 201 17.00 14.23 -10.76
C ASP A 201 15.86 13.76 -11.66
N GLN A 202 15.48 12.48 -11.55
CA GLN A 202 14.39 11.91 -12.33
C GLN A 202 13.02 12.51 -11.96
N LEU A 203 12.75 12.67 -10.65
CA LEU A 203 11.54 13.31 -10.14
C LEU A 203 11.36 14.70 -10.77
N PHE A 204 12.39 15.55 -10.72
CA PHE A 204 12.27 16.93 -11.18
C PHE A 204 12.14 17.05 -12.70
N ARG A 205 12.91 16.26 -13.47
CA ARG A 205 12.74 16.21 -14.93
C ARG A 205 11.37 15.72 -15.33
N TYR A 206 10.75 14.86 -14.54
CA TYR A 206 9.38 14.44 -14.79
C TYR A 206 8.40 15.58 -14.53
N VAL A 207 8.49 16.26 -13.38
CA VAL A 207 7.60 17.39 -13.05
C VAL A 207 7.62 18.46 -14.14
N GLU A 208 8.79 18.89 -14.59
CA GLU A 208 8.92 19.91 -15.64
C GLU A 208 8.21 19.48 -16.94
N ARG A 209 8.38 18.22 -17.36
CA ARG A 209 7.73 17.70 -18.56
C ARG A 209 6.22 17.51 -18.38
N ALA A 210 5.77 17.16 -17.17
CA ALA A 210 4.35 17.03 -16.84
C ALA A 210 3.63 18.38 -16.98
N GLU A 211 4.27 19.46 -16.52
CA GLU A 211 3.75 20.83 -16.70
C GLU A 211 3.61 21.19 -18.18
N GLN A 212 4.63 20.90 -18.98
CA GLN A 212 4.62 21.19 -20.42
C GLN A 212 3.48 20.45 -21.13
N GLU A 213 3.26 19.17 -20.79
CA GLU A 213 2.22 18.37 -21.42
C GLU A 213 0.81 18.84 -21.01
N LEU A 214 0.60 19.16 -19.73
CA LEU A 214 -0.68 19.70 -19.28
C LEU A 214 -0.97 21.08 -19.91
N ALA A 215 0.02 21.95 -20.00
CA ALA A 215 -0.13 23.26 -20.64
C ALA A 215 -0.49 23.15 -22.13
N ARG A 216 0.10 22.18 -22.87
CA ARG A 216 -0.28 21.91 -24.28
C ARG A 216 -1.74 21.51 -24.45
N ASN A 217 -2.30 20.82 -23.45
CA ASN A 217 -3.70 20.40 -23.43
C ASN A 217 -4.62 21.46 -22.78
N GLY A 218 -4.10 22.65 -22.48
CA GLY A 218 -4.87 23.77 -21.93
C GLY A 218 -5.16 23.68 -20.44
N TYR A 219 -4.44 22.85 -19.69
CA TYR A 219 -4.58 22.72 -18.23
C TYR A 219 -3.54 23.56 -17.48
N ASP A 220 -3.95 24.12 -16.34
CA ASP A 220 -3.09 24.86 -15.41
C ASP A 220 -3.05 24.10 -14.08
N LEU A 221 -1.87 23.57 -13.74
CA LEU A 221 -1.63 22.87 -12.48
C LEU A 221 -1.65 23.79 -11.26
N THR A 222 -1.83 25.09 -11.38
CA THR A 222 -2.04 25.97 -10.23
C THR A 222 -3.53 26.24 -9.98
N ASP A 223 -4.39 25.90 -10.95
CA ASP A 223 -5.84 26.06 -10.88
C ASP A 223 -6.58 24.74 -11.13
N PRO A 224 -7.12 24.08 -10.07
CA PRO A 224 -7.94 22.88 -10.21
C PRO A 224 -9.19 23.05 -11.09
N LEU A 225 -9.66 24.28 -11.35
CA LEU A 225 -10.79 24.54 -12.23
C LEU A 225 -10.40 24.61 -13.71
N SER A 226 -9.10 24.58 -14.04
CA SER A 226 -8.63 24.51 -15.44
C SER A 226 -9.09 23.23 -16.16
N PHE A 227 -9.46 22.20 -15.39
CA PHE A 227 -10.03 20.95 -15.91
C PHE A 227 -11.53 21.07 -16.26
N TYR A 228 -12.19 22.18 -15.92
CA TYR A 228 -13.63 22.36 -16.12
C TYR A 228 -13.92 23.11 -17.42
N ASP A 229 -14.71 22.51 -18.30
CA ASP A 229 -15.26 23.19 -19.47
C ASP A 229 -16.60 23.84 -19.12
N TYR A 230 -16.58 25.17 -19.02
CA TYR A 230 -17.76 25.97 -18.72
C TYR A 230 -18.83 25.90 -19.82
N GLY A 231 -18.45 25.63 -21.07
CA GLY A 231 -19.37 25.55 -22.20
C GLY A 231 -20.20 24.27 -22.18
N SER A 232 -19.54 23.12 -22.03
CA SER A 232 -20.22 21.82 -21.91
C SER A 232 -20.76 21.54 -20.50
N ARG A 233 -20.30 22.29 -19.49
CA ARG A 233 -20.52 22.02 -18.06
C ARG A 233 -20.01 20.64 -17.63
N GLU A 234 -18.95 20.18 -18.28
CA GLU A 234 -18.29 18.91 -17.99
C GLU A 234 -16.81 19.12 -17.68
N PHE A 235 -16.23 18.21 -16.88
CA PHE A 235 -14.79 18.17 -16.70
C PHE A 235 -14.14 17.48 -17.91
N LYS A 236 -13.11 18.13 -18.47
CA LYS A 236 -12.21 17.55 -19.48
C LYS A 236 -11.09 16.83 -18.74
N ILE A 237 -11.31 15.56 -18.42
CA ILE A 237 -10.28 14.70 -17.83
C ILE A 237 -10.05 13.56 -18.81
N SER A 238 -8.88 13.55 -19.46
CA SER A 238 -8.41 12.39 -20.24
C SER A 238 -7.72 11.37 -19.33
N GLU A 239 -7.51 10.16 -19.83
CA GLU A 239 -6.77 9.11 -19.09
C GLU A 239 -5.34 9.56 -18.77
N ASN A 240 -4.66 10.20 -19.73
CA ASN A 240 -3.34 10.80 -19.54
C ASN A 240 -3.34 11.88 -18.44
N THR A 241 -4.39 12.71 -18.37
CA THR A 241 -4.51 13.72 -17.31
C THR A 241 -4.65 13.10 -15.92
N ALA A 242 -5.46 12.04 -15.78
CA ALA A 242 -5.60 11.31 -14.52
C ALA A 242 -4.28 10.63 -14.11
N PHE A 243 -3.55 10.06 -15.08
CA PHE A 243 -2.23 9.48 -14.86
C PHE A 243 -1.24 10.52 -14.32
N VAL A 244 -1.09 11.65 -15.01
CA VAL A 244 -0.17 12.73 -14.63
C VAL A 244 -0.51 13.28 -13.24
N HIS A 245 -1.80 13.42 -12.94
CA HIS A 245 -2.26 13.89 -11.64
C HIS A 245 -1.91 12.92 -10.50
N GLN A 246 -2.20 11.61 -10.65
CA GLN A 246 -1.84 10.61 -9.64
C GLN A 246 -0.33 10.56 -9.42
N LEU A 247 0.43 10.61 -10.51
CA LEU A 247 1.88 10.60 -10.42
C LEU A 247 2.37 11.85 -9.68
N LEU A 248 1.90 13.06 -9.99
CA LEU A 248 2.29 14.29 -9.28
C LEU A 248 2.16 14.16 -7.75
N LEU A 249 1.11 13.51 -7.25
CA LEU A 249 0.91 13.31 -5.82
C LEU A 249 1.89 12.33 -5.19
N ILE A 250 2.23 11.28 -5.92
CA ILE A 250 3.29 10.35 -5.55
C ILE A 250 4.61 11.11 -5.46
N LEU A 251 4.91 11.94 -6.46
CA LEU A 251 6.12 12.76 -6.47
C LEU A 251 6.13 13.69 -5.26
N LEU A 252 5.03 14.38 -4.97
CA LEU A 252 4.94 15.32 -3.85
C LEU A 252 5.08 14.63 -2.47
N ASP A 253 4.43 13.48 -2.25
CA ASP A 253 4.56 12.74 -0.99
C ASP A 253 5.98 12.17 -0.84
N LEU A 254 6.59 11.69 -1.94
CA LEU A 254 7.99 11.27 -1.97
C LEU A 254 8.93 12.44 -1.66
N THR A 255 8.76 13.58 -2.33
CA THR A 255 9.56 14.79 -2.10
C THR A 255 9.52 15.20 -0.64
N ARG A 256 8.33 15.21 -0.01
CA ARG A 256 8.18 15.50 1.41
C ARG A 256 8.90 14.49 2.31
N LEU A 257 8.75 13.19 2.03
CA LEU A 257 9.44 12.15 2.82
C LEU A 257 10.97 12.23 2.68
N LEU A 258 11.46 12.53 1.48
CA LEU A 258 12.89 12.72 1.26
C LEU A 258 13.39 13.95 2.03
N ILE A 259 12.65 15.07 2.02
CA ILE A 259 12.96 16.23 2.88
C ILE A 259 13.02 15.82 4.36
N GLU A 260 12.05 15.05 4.85
CA GLU A 260 12.06 14.56 6.24
C GLU A 260 13.28 13.68 6.54
N ALA A 261 13.64 12.78 5.62
CA ALA A 261 14.80 11.90 5.78
C ALA A 261 16.10 12.71 5.90
N VAL A 262 16.24 13.76 5.08
CA VAL A 262 17.39 14.68 5.12
C VAL A 262 17.44 15.47 6.42
N ASN A 263 16.31 16.00 6.86
CA ASN A 263 16.25 16.73 8.14
C ASN A 263 16.66 15.85 9.32
N ARG A 264 16.41 14.53 9.25
CA ARG A 264 16.84 13.56 10.27
C ARG A 264 18.32 13.18 10.16
N ASN A 265 18.88 13.18 8.95
CA ASN A 265 20.30 12.91 8.72
C ASN A 265 20.87 13.80 7.61
N PRO A 266 21.36 15.01 7.96
CA PRO A 266 21.86 15.97 6.97
C PRO A 266 23.04 15.46 6.13
N ASN A 267 23.79 14.48 6.63
CA ASN A 267 24.95 13.91 5.96
C ASN A 267 24.58 12.88 4.86
N ILE A 268 23.28 12.63 4.65
CA ILE A 268 22.81 11.65 3.65
C ILE A 268 22.82 12.20 2.22
N ILE A 269 22.98 13.52 2.05
CA ILE A 269 22.95 14.21 0.76
C ILE A 269 24.31 14.84 0.39
N PRO A 270 24.78 14.71 -0.87
CA PRO A 270 25.89 15.51 -1.41
C PRO A 270 25.68 17.02 -1.26
N ASP A 271 26.73 17.81 -1.05
CA ASP A 271 26.64 19.28 -1.16
C ASP A 271 25.98 19.74 -2.48
N GLN A 272 26.18 18.97 -3.57
CA GLN A 272 25.58 19.19 -4.90
C GLN A 272 24.06 18.93 -4.99
N ALA A 273 23.45 18.39 -3.94
CA ALA A 273 22.02 18.07 -3.89
C ALA A 273 21.25 18.97 -2.90
N LEU A 274 21.90 19.98 -2.32
CA LEU A 274 21.23 21.11 -1.65
C LEU A 274 20.28 21.86 -2.60
N ASP A 275 20.62 21.92 -3.89
CA ASP A 275 19.76 22.51 -4.93
C ASP A 275 18.45 21.72 -5.08
N TYR A 276 18.49 20.39 -4.92
CA TYR A 276 17.30 19.55 -4.94
C TYR A 276 16.40 19.78 -3.72
N ILE A 277 16.95 20.11 -2.55
CA ILE A 277 16.13 20.49 -1.38
C ILE A 277 15.42 21.83 -1.66
N SER A 278 16.12 22.79 -2.27
CA SER A 278 15.52 24.08 -2.64
C SER A 278 14.41 23.89 -3.69
N LEU A 279 14.65 23.03 -4.69
CA LEU A 279 13.67 22.71 -5.71
C LEU A 279 12.48 21.91 -5.15
N ALA A 280 12.73 20.97 -4.24
CA ALA A 280 11.71 20.23 -3.52
C ALA A 280 10.76 21.15 -2.75
N LYS A 281 11.33 22.11 -1.99
CA LYS A 281 10.56 23.16 -1.30
C LYS A 281 9.79 24.04 -2.28
N HIS A 282 10.39 24.37 -3.42
CA HIS A 282 9.71 25.15 -4.45
C HIS A 282 8.50 24.40 -5.03
N LEU A 283 8.63 23.09 -5.31
CA LEU A 283 7.50 22.28 -5.77
C LEU A 283 6.39 22.17 -4.72
N GLU A 284 6.76 21.94 -3.45
CA GLU A 284 5.80 21.90 -2.35
C GLU A 284 5.04 23.23 -2.22
N GLN A 285 5.73 24.36 -2.35
CA GLN A 285 5.10 25.68 -2.36
C GLN A 285 4.20 25.89 -3.58
N LYS A 286 4.71 25.58 -4.78
CA LYS A 286 4.02 25.79 -6.07
C LYS A 286 2.74 24.97 -6.17
N TYR A 287 2.75 23.73 -5.69
CA TYR A 287 1.61 22.81 -5.74
C TYR A 287 0.94 22.63 -4.38
N SER A 288 1.15 23.55 -3.44
CA SER A 288 0.59 23.45 -2.08
C SER A 288 -0.94 23.33 -2.08
N SER A 289 -1.63 23.99 -3.02
CA SER A 289 -3.08 23.88 -3.20
C SER A 289 -3.54 22.47 -3.62
N TRP A 290 -2.64 21.65 -4.16
CA TRP A 290 -2.89 20.26 -4.59
C TRP A 290 -2.46 19.22 -3.58
N LEU A 291 -1.77 19.62 -2.51
CA LEU A 291 -1.46 18.75 -1.38
C LEU A 291 -2.67 18.61 -0.44
N ASP A 292 -3.53 19.62 -0.46
CA ASP A 292 -4.79 19.61 0.26
C ASP A 292 -5.92 19.04 -0.62
N GLY A 293 -6.49 17.92 -0.19
CA GLY A 293 -7.51 17.23 -0.98
C GLY A 293 -8.04 15.97 -0.32
N TYR A 294 -8.52 15.07 -1.18
CA TYR A 294 -9.20 13.85 -0.78
C TYR A 294 -8.64 12.65 -1.52
N PHE A 295 -8.40 11.55 -0.83
CA PHE A 295 -8.32 10.24 -1.48
C PHE A 295 -9.72 9.65 -1.54
N LEU A 296 -10.24 9.44 -2.75
CA LEU A 296 -11.40 8.59 -3.00
C LEU A 296 -10.87 7.17 -3.25
N VAL A 297 -11.07 6.27 -2.31
CA VAL A 297 -10.63 4.87 -2.40
C VAL A 297 -11.85 3.99 -2.65
N PHE A 298 -11.82 3.23 -3.74
CA PHE A 298 -12.92 2.37 -4.16
C PHE A 298 -12.51 0.93 -3.93
N THR A 299 -13.38 0.15 -3.29
CA THR A 299 -13.10 -1.24 -2.91
C THR A 299 -14.33 -2.10 -3.14
N SER A 300 -14.15 -3.39 -3.34
CA SER A 300 -15.26 -4.35 -3.42
C SER A 300 -14.84 -5.69 -2.81
N ASP A 301 -15.80 -6.58 -2.58
CA ASP A 301 -15.55 -7.96 -2.13
C ASP A 301 -15.07 -8.88 -3.29
N TYR A 302 -14.63 -8.29 -4.41
CA TYR A 302 -14.24 -9.03 -5.61
C TYR A 302 -12.88 -9.72 -5.48
N LYS A 303 -12.84 -11.01 -5.83
CA LYS A 303 -11.64 -11.84 -5.92
C LYS A 303 -10.99 -11.72 -7.31
N VAL A 304 -9.81 -11.13 -7.37
CA VAL A 304 -8.98 -11.15 -8.59
C VAL A 304 -8.18 -12.45 -8.66
N ASN A 305 -8.27 -13.18 -9.78
CA ASN A 305 -7.34 -14.27 -10.10
C ASN A 305 -5.98 -13.68 -10.49
N THR A 306 -5.13 -13.44 -9.50
CA THR A 306 -3.82 -12.80 -9.70
C THR A 306 -2.90 -13.61 -10.61
N LYS A 307 -3.05 -14.94 -10.64
CA LYS A 307 -2.27 -15.80 -11.54
C LYS A 307 -2.59 -15.50 -13.00
N GLU A 308 -3.88 -15.39 -13.32
CA GLU A 308 -4.33 -15.08 -14.68
C GLU A 308 -4.01 -13.65 -15.10
N ALA A 309 -4.16 -12.67 -14.19
CA ALA A 309 -3.87 -11.27 -14.45
C ALA A 309 -2.41 -10.99 -14.86
N PHE A 310 -1.49 -11.88 -14.50
CA PHE A 310 -0.05 -11.71 -14.69
C PHE A 310 0.59 -12.80 -15.57
N ASN A 311 -0.22 -13.64 -16.22
CA ASN A 311 0.28 -14.76 -17.05
C ASN A 311 1.14 -14.32 -18.25
N ASN A 312 0.95 -13.10 -18.75
CA ASN A 312 1.65 -12.58 -19.93
C ASN A 312 2.97 -11.87 -19.60
N LEU A 313 3.37 -11.80 -18.33
CA LEU A 313 4.64 -11.18 -17.94
C LEU A 313 5.81 -12.02 -18.43
N SER A 314 6.91 -11.36 -18.80
CA SER A 314 8.13 -12.05 -19.17
C SER A 314 8.59 -12.96 -18.03
N SER A 315 9.06 -14.16 -18.40
CA SER A 315 9.79 -15.03 -17.47
C SER A 315 11.21 -14.53 -17.18
N GLU A 316 11.61 -13.43 -17.80
CA GLU A 316 12.96 -12.88 -17.76
C GLU A 316 13.12 -11.93 -16.58
N VAL A 317 13.28 -12.52 -15.40
CA VAL A 317 14.18 -11.95 -14.40
C VAL A 317 15.22 -13.03 -14.14
N ALA A 318 16.51 -12.68 -14.06
CA ALA A 318 17.56 -13.64 -13.75
C ALA A 318 17.18 -14.48 -12.53
N GLN A 319 17.75 -15.69 -12.34
CA GLN A 319 17.50 -16.48 -11.12
C GLN A 319 17.77 -15.61 -9.89
N LEU A 320 16.69 -15.17 -9.29
CA LEU A 320 16.67 -14.24 -8.19
C LEU A 320 16.79 -15.04 -6.91
N HIS A 321 17.92 -14.93 -6.23
CA HIS A 321 18.00 -15.38 -4.84
C HIS A 321 17.43 -14.27 -3.96
N ASP A 322 16.67 -14.63 -2.92
CA ASP A 322 16.06 -13.66 -2.01
C ASP A 322 17.10 -12.79 -1.28
N GLU A 323 18.38 -13.21 -1.32
CA GLU A 323 19.55 -12.53 -0.75
C GLU A 323 20.14 -11.43 -1.65
N ASP A 324 19.76 -11.34 -2.94
CA ASP A 324 20.35 -10.42 -3.93
C ASP A 324 19.76 -9.00 -3.87
N VAL A 325 19.92 -8.35 -2.71
CA VAL A 325 19.36 -7.02 -2.40
C VAL A 325 19.70 -5.98 -3.48
N GLU A 326 20.97 -5.91 -3.91
CA GLU A 326 21.41 -4.89 -4.87
C GLU A 326 20.81 -5.11 -6.26
N PHE A 327 20.61 -6.36 -6.69
CA PHE A 327 19.99 -6.64 -7.98
C PHE A 327 18.53 -6.16 -8.03
N TYR A 328 17.74 -6.47 -7.00
CA TYR A 328 16.36 -5.98 -6.94
C TYR A 328 16.28 -4.45 -6.83
N LYS A 329 17.25 -3.84 -6.16
CA LYS A 329 17.38 -2.39 -6.07
C LYS A 329 17.61 -1.77 -7.46
N GLN A 330 18.48 -2.37 -8.28
CA GLN A 330 18.72 -1.91 -9.66
C GLN A 330 17.48 -2.07 -10.55
N ILE A 331 16.77 -3.20 -10.46
CA ILE A 331 15.48 -3.37 -11.13
C ILE A 331 14.51 -2.26 -10.73
N SER A 332 14.42 -1.98 -9.43
CA SER A 332 13.48 -0.97 -8.93
C SER A 332 13.83 0.43 -9.44
N LEU A 333 15.11 0.80 -9.46
CA LEU A 333 15.59 2.06 -10.03
C LEU A 333 15.32 2.13 -11.55
N GLN A 334 15.46 1.03 -12.28
CA GLN A 334 15.15 0.97 -13.71
C GLN A 334 13.65 1.13 -13.96
N SER A 335 12.81 0.43 -13.21
CA SER A 335 11.35 0.54 -13.28
C SER A 335 10.89 1.96 -12.97
N TRP A 336 11.51 2.59 -11.98
CA TRP A 336 11.28 4.00 -11.65
C TRP A 336 11.68 4.92 -12.79
N THR A 337 12.85 4.70 -13.38
CA THR A 337 13.34 5.46 -14.54
C THR A 337 12.38 5.33 -15.73
N ASN A 338 11.92 4.11 -16.03
CA ASN A 338 11.00 3.83 -17.11
C ASN A 338 9.64 4.47 -16.87
N MET A 339 9.15 4.47 -15.63
CA MET A 339 7.91 5.13 -15.26
C MET A 339 8.01 6.63 -15.54
N LEU A 340 9.12 7.25 -15.15
CA LEU A 340 9.36 8.68 -15.30
C LEU A 340 9.91 9.09 -16.68
N SER A 341 10.16 8.18 -17.62
CA SER A 341 10.77 8.51 -18.92
C SER A 341 9.77 8.90 -20.00
N ASP A 342 8.65 8.17 -20.16
CA ASP A 342 7.62 8.41 -21.18
C ASP A 342 6.23 8.59 -20.51
N PHE A 343 5.52 9.67 -20.82
CA PHE A 343 4.20 10.00 -20.25
C PHE A 343 3.08 9.12 -20.78
N THR A 344 3.28 8.59 -21.98
CA THR A 344 2.21 7.99 -22.76
C THR A 344 2.42 6.50 -22.90
N LEU A 345 3.65 6.01 -23.01
CA LEU A 345 3.89 4.62 -23.39
C LEU A 345 4.68 3.83 -22.34
N ASP A 346 4.28 2.58 -22.12
CA ASP A 346 5.03 1.58 -21.37
C ASP A 346 6.26 1.11 -22.17
N VAL A 347 7.06 0.23 -21.59
CA VAL A 347 8.27 -0.32 -22.24
C VAL A 347 7.98 -1.07 -23.55
N ASN A 348 6.72 -1.41 -23.80
CA ASN A 348 6.25 -2.12 -25.00
C ASN A 348 5.51 -1.20 -25.98
N GLY A 349 5.43 0.11 -25.72
CA GLY A 349 4.72 1.04 -26.59
C GLY A 349 3.20 1.08 -26.39
N ASN A 350 2.66 0.61 -25.25
CA ASN A 350 1.23 0.69 -24.93
C ASN A 350 0.92 1.88 -24.03
N GLU A 351 -0.30 2.41 -24.07
CA GLU A 351 -0.71 3.50 -23.19
C GLU A 351 -0.55 3.17 -21.69
N LYS A 352 0.21 4.00 -20.96
CA LYS A 352 0.40 3.89 -19.51
C LYS A 352 -0.88 4.29 -18.78
N ASN A 353 -1.48 3.35 -18.07
CA ASN A 353 -2.67 3.61 -17.25
C ASN A 353 -2.35 3.42 -15.77
N VAL A 354 -2.45 4.47 -14.94
CA VAL A 354 -2.44 4.29 -13.48
C VAL A 354 -3.83 3.82 -13.09
N ASN A 355 -3.91 2.61 -12.53
CA ASN A 355 -5.13 2.02 -11.99
C ASN A 355 -6.31 2.06 -12.97
N SER A 356 -6.28 1.12 -13.92
CA SER A 356 -7.25 0.91 -15.00
C SER A 356 -8.72 1.02 -14.58
N PHE A 357 -9.08 0.68 -13.34
CA PHE A 357 -10.45 0.77 -12.86
C PHE A 357 -10.93 2.21 -12.61
N ALA A 358 -10.13 3.09 -12.01
CA ALA A 358 -10.55 4.46 -11.74
C ALA A 358 -10.68 5.27 -13.04
N ALA A 359 -9.66 5.19 -13.89
CA ALA A 359 -9.66 5.87 -15.20
C ALA A 359 -10.87 5.45 -16.03
N TYR A 360 -11.13 4.13 -16.14
CA TYR A 360 -12.25 3.57 -16.90
C TYR A 360 -13.63 3.87 -16.29
N PHE A 361 -13.72 3.88 -14.96
CA PHE A 361 -14.94 4.24 -14.22
C PHE A 361 -15.33 5.71 -14.41
N PHE A 362 -14.36 6.61 -14.57
CA PHE A 362 -14.62 8.05 -14.72
C PHE A 362 -14.59 8.54 -16.18
N SER A 363 -13.95 7.81 -17.11
CA SER A 363 -13.89 8.14 -18.55
C SER A 363 -15.15 7.76 -19.33
N SER A 364 -16.20 7.27 -18.67
CA SER A 364 -17.42 6.76 -19.31
C SER A 364 -18.29 7.90 -19.91
N ASN A 365 -17.91 8.34 -21.11
CA ASN A 365 -18.66 9.16 -22.07
C ASN A 365 -19.22 8.22 -23.19
N PRO A 366 -20.36 8.49 -23.86
CA PRO A 366 -21.09 7.54 -24.72
C PRO A 366 -20.40 7.03 -26.01
N LEU A 367 -19.16 7.42 -26.29
CA LEU A 367 -18.37 6.95 -27.44
C LEU A 367 -17.78 5.55 -27.28
N ILE A 368 -17.99 4.89 -26.14
CA ILE A 368 -17.42 3.58 -25.77
C ILE A 368 -18.32 2.39 -26.16
N ASN A 369 -19.20 2.53 -27.16
CA ASN A 369 -19.85 1.36 -27.77
C ASN A 369 -18.87 0.47 -28.58
N ASN A 370 -17.69 0.98 -28.96
CA ASN A 370 -16.64 0.18 -29.63
C ASN A 370 -15.83 -0.73 -28.68
N LEU A 371 -16.00 -0.57 -27.37
CA LEU A 371 -15.29 -1.36 -26.37
C LEU A 371 -16.14 -2.52 -25.83
N LYS A 372 -17.47 -2.48 -25.99
CA LYS A 372 -18.36 -3.61 -25.65
C LYS A 372 -18.04 -4.89 -26.42
N GLU A 373 -17.57 -4.80 -27.68
CA GLU A 373 -17.18 -6.00 -28.43
C GLU A 373 -15.80 -6.55 -28.03
N LYS A 374 -14.86 -5.69 -27.62
CA LYS A 374 -13.53 -6.12 -27.10
C LYS A 374 -13.56 -6.63 -25.66
N PHE A 375 -14.54 -6.20 -24.85
CA PHE A 375 -14.68 -6.56 -23.43
C PHE A 375 -15.70 -7.67 -23.15
N SER A 376 -16.21 -8.32 -24.19
CA SER A 376 -17.23 -9.37 -24.08
C SER A 376 -16.76 -10.65 -23.37
N ASN A 377 -15.47 -10.81 -23.05
CA ASN A 377 -14.95 -12.09 -22.56
C ASN A 377 -13.96 -12.09 -21.39
N ASN A 378 -13.68 -10.98 -20.70
CA ASN A 378 -13.11 -10.93 -19.35
C ASN A 378 -12.75 -9.48 -19.03
N LEU A 379 -13.23 -8.97 -17.88
CA LEU A 379 -12.71 -7.74 -17.29
C LEU A 379 -11.24 -8.00 -16.90
N GLN A 380 -10.30 -7.77 -17.82
CA GLN A 380 -8.86 -7.85 -17.52
C GLN A 380 -8.44 -6.60 -16.75
N LEU A 381 -8.69 -6.66 -15.45
CA LEU A 381 -8.15 -5.79 -14.43
C LEU A 381 -6.65 -6.12 -14.29
N THR A 382 -5.78 -5.33 -14.92
CA THR A 382 -4.34 -5.38 -14.65
C THR A 382 -4.06 -4.71 -13.31
N GLY A 383 -4.25 -5.46 -12.21
CA GLY A 383 -3.96 -5.02 -10.85
C GLY A 383 -4.60 -5.92 -9.79
N THR A 384 -3.83 -6.33 -8.80
CA THR A 384 -4.21 -7.22 -7.70
C THR A 384 -5.40 -6.69 -6.88
N GLY A 385 -6.43 -7.51 -6.69
CA GLY A 385 -7.48 -7.34 -5.65
C GLY A 385 -8.18 -5.99 -5.59
N ALA A 386 -9.05 -5.70 -6.58
CA ALA A 386 -10.06 -4.64 -6.68
C ALA A 386 -10.08 -3.51 -5.61
N THR A 387 -8.97 -2.78 -5.48
CA THR A 387 -8.97 -1.43 -4.90
C THR A 387 -8.32 -0.46 -5.85
N CYS A 388 -9.06 0.55 -6.24
CA CYS A 388 -8.53 1.70 -6.96
C CYS A 388 -8.65 2.94 -6.07
N TYR A 389 -7.94 4.00 -6.46
CA TYR A 389 -8.10 5.27 -5.82
C TYR A 389 -7.99 6.40 -6.83
N VAL A 390 -8.59 7.52 -6.47
CA VAL A 390 -8.41 8.80 -7.14
C VAL A 390 -8.12 9.83 -6.08
N TYR A 391 -7.07 10.61 -6.28
CA TYR A 391 -6.92 11.82 -5.51
C TYR A 391 -7.70 12.94 -6.17
N VAL A 392 -8.33 13.76 -5.35
CA VAL A 392 -9.10 14.92 -5.78
C VAL A 392 -8.57 16.13 -5.01
N PRO A 393 -7.99 17.15 -5.67
CA PRO A 393 -7.61 18.40 -5.00
C PRO A 393 -8.84 19.01 -4.31
N ARG A 394 -8.64 19.86 -3.31
CA ARG A 394 -9.75 20.46 -2.56
C ARG A 394 -10.56 21.46 -3.42
N SER A 395 -11.44 20.89 -4.22
CA SER A 395 -12.41 21.55 -5.10
C SER A 395 -13.75 20.86 -4.92
N GLU A 396 -14.72 21.57 -4.34
CA GLU A 396 -16.06 21.01 -4.11
C GLU A 396 -16.73 20.62 -5.43
N THR A 397 -16.53 21.40 -6.50
CA THR A 397 -17.09 21.11 -7.83
C THR A 397 -16.57 19.79 -8.37
N LEU A 398 -15.25 19.55 -8.28
CA LEU A 398 -14.63 18.32 -8.76
C LEU A 398 -15.02 17.12 -7.88
N LEU A 399 -14.97 17.28 -6.56
CA LEU A 399 -15.42 16.25 -5.63
C LEU A 399 -16.87 15.85 -5.90
N ASN A 400 -17.79 16.81 -6.02
CA ASN A 400 -19.20 16.55 -6.31
C ASN A 400 -19.42 15.88 -7.68
N TRP A 401 -18.53 16.10 -8.64
CA TRP A 401 -18.56 15.37 -9.91
C TRP A 401 -18.22 13.89 -9.70
N TYR A 402 -17.11 13.57 -9.02
CA TYR A 402 -16.72 12.19 -8.70
C TYR A 402 -17.79 11.45 -7.91
N LEU A 403 -18.36 12.11 -6.88
CA LEU A 403 -19.43 11.53 -6.06
C LEU A 403 -20.70 11.24 -6.87
N ARG A 404 -21.07 12.11 -7.82
CA ARG A 404 -22.22 11.88 -8.71
C ARG A 404 -21.98 10.71 -9.65
N LYS A 405 -20.83 10.68 -10.32
CA LYS A 405 -20.44 9.56 -11.20
C LYS A 405 -20.45 8.22 -10.47
N PHE A 406 -19.98 8.19 -9.23
CA PHE A 406 -20.03 6.98 -8.42
C PHE A 406 -21.46 6.50 -8.16
N LYS A 407 -22.36 7.41 -7.77
CA LYS A 407 -23.77 7.09 -7.54
C LYS A 407 -24.46 6.62 -8.81
N ASP A 408 -24.25 7.31 -9.94
CA ASP A 408 -24.85 6.96 -11.22
C ASP A 408 -24.41 5.56 -11.67
N PHE A 409 -23.13 5.20 -11.46
CA PHE A 409 -22.63 3.85 -11.75
C PHE A 409 -23.31 2.79 -10.88
N CYS A 410 -23.41 3.01 -9.57
CA CYS A 410 -24.06 2.05 -8.66
C CYS A 410 -25.54 1.84 -9.02
N LEU A 411 -26.24 2.89 -9.45
CA LEU A 411 -27.63 2.80 -9.90
C LEU A 411 -27.82 2.07 -11.23
N THR A 412 -26.80 2.06 -12.09
CA THR A 412 -26.90 1.51 -13.46
C THR A 412 -26.21 0.16 -13.63
N ASN A 413 -25.50 -0.32 -12.62
CA ASN A 413 -24.74 -1.57 -12.67
C ASN A 413 -25.12 -2.49 -11.50
N GLU A 414 -25.95 -3.50 -11.77
CA GLU A 414 -26.41 -4.47 -10.79
C GLU A 414 -25.25 -5.24 -10.10
N GLN A 415 -24.10 -5.40 -10.78
CA GLN A 415 -22.92 -6.04 -10.19
C GLN A 415 -22.30 -5.21 -9.06
N ALA A 416 -22.52 -3.88 -9.03
CA ALA A 416 -21.97 -3.03 -7.97
C ALA A 416 -22.54 -3.40 -6.59
N ALA A 417 -23.84 -3.68 -6.52
CA ALA A 417 -24.51 -4.14 -5.31
C ALA A 417 -24.10 -5.58 -4.95
N GLU A 418 -24.06 -6.49 -5.94
CA GLU A 418 -23.64 -7.88 -5.72
C GLU A 418 -22.21 -8.01 -5.18
N LYS A 419 -21.32 -7.07 -5.54
CA LYS A 419 -19.92 -7.05 -5.10
C LYS A 419 -19.65 -6.12 -3.92
N ASN A 420 -20.70 -5.55 -3.30
CA ASN A 420 -20.60 -4.64 -2.17
C ASN A 420 -19.58 -3.52 -2.44
N LEU A 421 -19.72 -2.84 -3.59
CA LEU A 421 -18.83 -1.77 -3.98
C LEU A 421 -18.94 -0.60 -2.99
N GLN A 422 -17.82 -0.19 -2.44
CA GLN A 422 -17.70 0.88 -1.45
C GLN A 422 -16.73 1.95 -1.93
N MET A 423 -17.02 3.20 -1.60
CA MET A 423 -16.13 4.34 -1.79
C MET A 423 -15.88 5.01 -0.45
N TYR A 424 -14.60 5.19 -0.11
CA TYR A 424 -14.12 5.93 1.05
C TYR A 424 -13.56 7.27 0.58
N LYS A 425 -14.09 8.39 1.07
CA LYS A 425 -13.45 9.71 0.95
C LYS A 425 -12.64 9.95 2.20
N ILE A 426 -11.32 10.03 2.03
CA ILE A 426 -10.36 10.31 3.09
C ILE A 426 -9.87 11.73 2.91
N ASP A 427 -10.16 12.61 3.86
CA ASP A 427 -9.62 13.96 3.88
C ASP A 427 -8.15 13.94 4.32
N THR A 428 -7.24 14.47 3.51
CA THR A 428 -5.80 14.42 3.79
C THR A 428 -5.35 15.32 4.94
N LEU A 429 -6.13 16.36 5.28
CA LEU A 429 -5.82 17.27 6.39
C LEU A 429 -6.50 16.83 7.68
N THR A 430 -7.82 16.63 7.64
CA THR A 430 -8.60 16.37 8.86
C THR A 430 -8.60 14.92 9.25
N SER A 431 -8.15 14.01 8.36
CA SER A 431 -8.27 12.57 8.54
C SER A 431 -9.72 12.08 8.71
N LYS A 432 -10.71 12.92 8.39
CA LYS A 432 -12.13 12.54 8.40
C LYS A 432 -12.40 11.59 7.25
N ILE A 433 -13.19 10.55 7.53
CA ILE A 433 -13.67 9.60 6.52
C ILE A 433 -15.18 9.73 6.34
N GLU A 434 -15.60 9.74 5.08
CA GLU A 434 -17.00 9.55 4.68
C GLU A 434 -17.07 8.31 3.78
N ILE A 435 -18.11 7.49 3.95
CA ILE A 435 -18.25 6.19 3.26
C ILE A 435 -19.57 6.20 2.48
N TRP A 436 -19.52 5.73 1.23
CA TRP A 436 -20.69 5.43 0.41
C TRP A 436 -20.64 3.97 -0.01
N SER A 437 -21.78 3.30 -0.02
CA SER A 437 -21.95 1.94 -0.53
C SER A 437 -22.93 1.96 -1.70
N ALA A 438 -22.77 1.01 -2.63
CA ALA A 438 -23.70 0.76 -3.72
C ALA A 438 -25.10 0.38 -3.21
#